data_AF-A0A8S8XSV9-F1
#
_entry.id   AF-A0A8S8XSV9-F1
#
_cell.length_a   1.000
_cell.length_b   1.000
_cell.length_c   1.000
_cell.angle_alpha   90.00
_cell.angle_beta   90.00
_cell.angle_gamma   90.00
#
_symmetry.space_group_name_H-M   'P 1'
#
loop_
_entity.id
_entity.type
_entity.pdbx_description
1 polymer ?
#
loop_
_entity_poly.entity_id
_entity_poly.type
_entity_poly.pdbx_seq_one_letter_code
_entity_poly.pdbx_strand_id
1 'polypeptide(L)' 'MKLDDNLGKMQQEKLSVLRKNRDAGLANESMDNIRSAAQSGENLFPLVIQAVKNDCTLGEIMEAMKDVFGTWMAPSGF' A
#
# COMPACT_ATOMS: atom_id res chain seq x y z
N MET A 1 26.57 -11.74 4.51
CA MET A 1 26.13 -10.53 3.79
C MET A 1 25.83 -9.47 4.85
N LYS A 2 26.60 -8.39 4.93
CA LYS A 2 26.27 -7.26 5.82
C LYS A 2 25.32 -6.33 5.06
N LEU A 3 24.16 -6.02 5.65
CA LEU A 3 23.31 -4.96 5.13
C LEU A 3 24.03 -3.62 5.35
N ASP A 4 24.00 -2.75 4.36
CA ASP A 4 24.43 -1.35 4.54
C ASP A 4 23.37 -0.63 5.39
N ASP A 5 23.78 -0.09 6.53
CA ASP A 5 22.92 0.64 7.46
C ASP A 5 22.26 1.88 6.82
N ASN A 6 22.81 2.38 5.72
CA ASN A 6 22.26 3.53 4.99
C ASN A 6 21.13 3.18 4.03
N LEU A 7 20.98 1.91 3.64
CA LEU A 7 19.98 1.49 2.65
C LEU A 7 18.55 1.82 3.12
N GLY A 8 18.25 1.58 4.39
CA GLY A 8 16.95 1.88 4.98
C GLY A 8 16.63 3.38 4.95
N LYS A 9 17.60 4.23 5.30
CA LYS A 9 17.46 5.69 5.28
C LYS A 9 17.20 6.19 3.86
N MET A 10 17.94 5.67 2.87
CA MET A 10 17.73 6.04 1.47
C MET A 10 16.33 5.66 0.97
N GLN A 11 15.79 4.50 1.38
CA GLN A 11 14.45 4.10 0.98
C GLN A 11 13.36 4.95 1.66
N GLN A 12 13.56 5.32 2.93
CA GLN A 12 12.66 6.24 3.64
C GLN A 12 12.59 7.60 2.96
N GLU A 13 13.75 8.16 2.56
CA GLU A 13 13.80 9.43 1.85
C GLU A 13 13.07 9.37 0.50
N LYS A 14 13.29 8.30 -0.28
CA LYS A 14 12.57 8.09 -1.56
C LYS A 14 11.05 8.07 -1.36
N LEU A 15 10.56 7.37 -0.33
CA LEU A 15 9.13 7.32 -0.02
C LEU A 15 8.60 8.69 0.43
N SER A 16 9.38 9.46 1.20
CA SER A 16 9.04 10.82 1.60
C SER A 16 8.89 11.74 0.39
N VAL A 17 9.87 11.72 -0.52
CA VAL A 17 9.85 12.51 -1.76
C VAL A 17 8.68 12.11 -2.66
N LEU A 18 8.42 10.81 -2.83
CA LEU A 18 7.29 10.30 -3.61
C LEU A 18 5.96 10.86 -3.06
N ARG A 19 5.73 10.73 -1.76
CA ARG A 19 4.49 11.22 -1.12
C ARG A 19 4.34 12.73 -1.19
N LYS A 20 5.45 13.49 -1.17
CA LYS A 20 5.43 14.95 -1.28
C LYS A 20 5.06 15.44 -2.68
N ASN A 21 5.44 14.68 -3.72
CA ASN A 21 5.32 15.12 -5.10
C ASN A 21 4.08 14.57 -5.83
N ARG A 22 3.41 13.55 -5.28
CA ARG A 22 2.19 12.97 -5.87
C ARG A 22 0.97 13.86 -5.68
N ASP A 23 -0.07 13.60 -6.46
CA ASP A 23 -1.41 14.11 -6.19
C ASP A 23 -2.04 13.37 -5.00
N ALA A 24 -2.21 14.07 -3.88
CA ALA A 24 -2.77 13.48 -2.66
C ALA A 24 -4.26 13.12 -2.80
N GLY A 25 -5.02 13.83 -3.64
CA GLY A 25 -6.43 13.55 -3.88
C GLY A 25 -6.60 12.24 -4.63
N LEU A 26 -5.88 12.08 -5.75
CA LEU A 26 -5.89 10.84 -6.53
C LEU A 26 -5.36 9.64 -5.75
N ALA A 27 -4.35 9.86 -4.91
CA ALA A 27 -3.88 8.82 -4.00
C ALA A 27 -5.02 8.38 -3.08
N ASN A 28 -5.60 9.30 -2.30
CA ASN A 28 -6.69 9.02 -1.35
C ASN A 28 -7.86 8.27 -2.01
N GLU A 29 -8.31 8.75 -3.16
CA GLU A 29 -9.36 8.10 -3.94
C GLU A 29 -8.99 6.66 -4.33
N SER A 30 -7.74 6.41 -4.72
CA SER A 30 -7.28 5.06 -5.08
C SER A 30 -7.34 4.09 -3.90
N MET A 31 -6.97 4.55 -2.70
CA MET A 31 -7.06 3.73 -1.47
C MET A 31 -8.51 3.47 -1.07
N ASP A 32 -9.40 4.46 -1.20
CA ASP A 32 -10.82 4.31 -0.89
C ASP A 32 -11.53 3.36 -1.87
N ASN A 33 -11.17 3.42 -3.16
CA ASN A 33 -11.65 2.47 -4.17
C ASN A 33 -11.18 1.05 -3.87
N ILE A 34 -9.90 0.86 -3.51
CA ILE A 34 -9.37 -0.45 -3.11
C ILE A 34 -10.10 -0.98 -1.87
N ARG A 35 -10.33 -0.13 -0.85
CA ARG A 35 -11.07 -0.52 0.36
C ARG A 35 -12.51 -0.93 0.03
N SER A 36 -13.18 -0.18 -0.84
CA SER A 36 -14.56 -0.46 -1.26
C SER A 36 -14.65 -1.78 -2.04
N ALA A 37 -13.76 -2.00 -3.01
CA ALA A 37 -13.70 -3.24 -3.78
C ALA A 37 -13.35 -4.46 -2.91
N ALA A 38 -12.48 -4.27 -1.92
CA ALA A 38 -12.17 -5.31 -0.94
C ALA A 38 -13.40 -5.70 -0.10
N GLN A 39 -14.27 -4.74 0.22
CA GLN A 39 -15.52 -4.99 0.95
C GLN A 39 -16.60 -5.64 0.08
N SER A 40 -16.70 -5.24 -1.19
CA SER A 40 -17.74 -5.71 -2.13
C SER A 40 -17.38 -7.03 -2.82
N GLY A 41 -16.10 -7.45 -2.80
CA GLY A 41 -15.61 -8.63 -3.51
C GLY A 41 -15.36 -8.39 -5.00
N GLU A 42 -15.28 -7.14 -5.44
CA GLU A 42 -14.94 -6.77 -6.81
C GLU A 42 -13.48 -7.08 -7.15
N ASN A 43 -13.16 -7.08 -8.44
CA ASN A 43 -11.78 -7.33 -8.89
C ASN A 43 -10.86 -6.17 -8.49
N LEU A 44 -9.94 -6.44 -7.57
CA LEU A 44 -8.97 -5.47 -7.06
C LEU A 44 -7.86 -5.11 -8.05
N PHE A 45 -7.55 -5.99 -9.00
CA PHE A 45 -6.36 -5.85 -9.84
C PHE A 45 -6.32 -4.54 -10.67
N PRO A 46 -7.42 -4.11 -11.33
CA PRO A 46 -7.46 -2.83 -12.03
C PRO A 46 -7.22 -1.63 -11.09
N LEU A 47 -7.73 -1.70 -9.86
CA LEU A 47 -7.62 -0.63 -8.88
C LEU A 47 -6.20 -0.53 -8.32
N VAL A 48 -5.53 -1.66 -8.10
CA VAL A 48 -4.12 -1.70 -7.71
C VAL A 48 -3.23 -1.08 -8.79
N ILE A 49 -3.48 -1.38 -10.07
CA ILE A 49 -2.74 -0.74 -11.18
C ILE A 49 -2.95 0.77 -11.17
N GLN A 50 -4.19 1.23 -10.95
CA GLN A 50 -4.50 2.65 -10.88
C GLN A 50 -3.82 3.33 -9.70
N ALA A 51 -3.81 2.70 -8.53
CA ALA A 51 -3.11 3.21 -7.35
C ALA A 51 -1.60 3.37 -7.58
N VAL A 52 -0.97 2.38 -8.23
CA VAL A 52 0.46 2.46 -8.59
C VAL A 52 0.72 3.60 -9.58
N LYS A 53 -0.17 3.80 -10.57
CA LYS A 53 -0.07 4.94 -11.51
C LYS A 53 -0.24 6.29 -10.82
N ASN A 54 -0.99 6.33 -9.72
CA ASN A 54 -1.22 7.50 -8.88
C ASN A 54 -0.17 7.63 -7.76
N ASP A 55 1.00 7.00 -7.91
CA ASP A 55 2.12 7.05 -6.94
C ASP A 55 1.73 6.63 -5.51
N CYS A 56 0.79 5.71 -5.38
CA CYS A 56 0.53 5.02 -4.12
C CYS A 56 1.65 4.00 -3.85
N THR A 57 2.09 3.94 -2.61
CA THR A 57 3.12 2.99 -2.17
C THR A 57 2.51 1.62 -1.94
N LEU A 58 3.36 0.58 -2.03
CA LEU A 58 2.96 -0.78 -1.65
C LEU A 58 2.38 -0.84 -0.23
N GLY A 59 2.97 -0.08 0.71
CA GLY A 59 2.50 -0.03 2.09
C GLY A 59 1.06 0.46 2.20
N GLU A 60 0.73 1.56 1.52
CA GLU A 60 -0.60 2.17 1.52
C GLU A 60 -1.65 1.27 0.85
N ILE A 61 -1.30 0.64 -0.28
CA ILE A 61 -2.19 -0.33 -0.95
C ILE A 61 -2.48 -1.52 -0.04
N MET A 62 -1.44 -2.06 0.61
CA MET A 62 -1.60 -3.17 1.55
C MET A 62 -2.38 -2.76 2.81
N GLU A 63 -2.23 -1.53 3.28
CA GLU A 63 -2.97 -0.99 4.42
C GLU A 63 -4.47 -0.94 4.11
N ALA A 64 -4.87 -0.39 2.96
CA ALA A 64 -6.27 -0.37 2.53
C ALA A 64 -6.90 -1.78 2.44
N MET A 65 -6.12 -2.78 2.00
CA MET A 65 -6.58 -4.18 1.97
C MET A 65 -6.65 -4.80 3.37
N LYS A 66 -5.68 -4.50 4.25
CA LYS A 66 -5.64 -5.00 5.64
C LYS A 66 -6.77 -4.44 6.48
N ASP A 67 -7.22 -3.21 6.23
CA ASP A 67 -8.39 -2.62 6.90
C ASP A 67 -9.65 -3.48 6.75
N VAL A 68 -9.75 -4.24 5.65
CA VAL A 68 -10.92 -5.06 5.32
C VAL A 68 -10.69 -6.53 5.62
N PHE A 69 -9.57 -7.09 5.14
CA PHE A 69 -9.29 -8.52 5.26
C PHE A 69 -8.58 -8.91 6.56
N GLY A 70 -8.04 -7.93 7.28
CA GLY A 70 -7.13 -8.16 8.40
C GLY A 70 -5.76 -8.66 7.95
N THR A 71 -5.05 -9.28 8.88
CA THR A 71 -3.76 -9.93 8.60
C THR A 71 -3.87 -11.42 8.91
N TRP A 72 -3.33 -12.24 8.02
CA TRP A 72 -3.26 -13.67 8.29
C TRP A 72 -2.33 -13.93 9.47
N MET A 73 -2.83 -14.69 10.44
CA MET A 73 -2.03 -15.23 11.53
C MET A 73 -2.04 -16.74 11.43
N ALA A 74 -0.86 -17.36 11.53
CA ALA A 74 -0.77 -18.81 11.61
C ALA A 74 -1.62 -19.27 12.81
N PRO A 75 -2.48 -20.30 12.66
CA PRO A 75 -3.15 -20.89 13.81
C PRO A 75 -2.06 -21.42 14.73
N SER A 76 -1.84 -20.75 15.87
CA SER A 76 -0.98 -21.25 16.92
C SER A 76 -1.67 -22.48 17.48
N GLY A 77 -1.28 -23.66 16.99
CA GLY A 77 -1.82 -24.91 17.50
C GLY A 77 -1.33 -25.14 18.92
N PHE A 78 -2.12 -24.71 19.91
CA PHE A 78 -2.12 -25.18 21.30
C PHE A 78 -3.52 -24.99 21.88
#